data_AF-A0A564QA55-F1
#
_entry.id   AF-A0A564QA55-F1
#
_cell.length_a   1.000
_cell.length_b   1.000
_cell.length_c   1.000
_cell.angle_alpha   90.00
_cell.angle_beta   90.00
_cell.angle_gamma   90.00
#
_symmetry.space_group_name_H-M   'P 1'
#
loop_
_entity.id
_entity.type
_entity.pdbx_description
1 polymer ?
#
loop_
_entity_poly.entity_id
_entity_poly.type
_entity_poly.pdbx_seq_one_letter_code
_entity_poly.pdbx_strand_id
1 'polypeptide(L)'
;MIWGFWHAPLILLGYNYPHHPVIGVFLFTVFCVLFGIFLSWFRIRSDSIFPCALAHGAFNAYAGFGLLIAPADELFTVPIGFPAMLAYVVIAALVCLNLRGCK
;
A
#
# COMPACT_ATOMS: atom_id res chain seq x y z
N MET A 1 -1.49 7.16 7.87
CA MET A 1 -1.86 8.57 7.61
C MET A 1 -0.63 9.44 7.41
N ILE A 2 0.22 9.64 8.42
CA ILE A 2 1.44 10.48 8.31
C ILE A 2 2.31 10.05 7.12
N TRP A 3 2.55 8.75 6.97
CA TRP A 3 3.32 8.19 5.86
C TRP A 3 2.73 8.49 4.48
N GLY A 4 1.39 8.45 4.36
CA GLY A 4 0.71 8.78 3.10
C GLY A 4 0.85 10.26 2.74
N PHE A 5 0.56 11.16 3.70
CA PHE A 5 0.70 12.60 3.48
C PHE A 5 2.14 13.04 3.24
N TRP A 6 3.14 12.34 3.80
CA TRP A 6 4.54 12.62 3.51
C TRP A 6 4.88 12.48 2.02
N HIS A 7 4.17 11.63 1.27
CA HIS A 7 4.35 11.48 -0.18
C HIS A 7 3.61 12.52 -1.01
N ALA A 8 2.75 13.35 -0.41
CA ALA A 8 1.90 14.28 -1.15
C ALA A 8 2.69 15.19 -2.13
N PRO A 9 3.84 15.78 -1.77
CA PRO A 9 4.61 16.60 -2.71
C PRO A 9 5.02 15.84 -3.97
N LEU A 10 5.49 14.60 -3.83
CA LEU A 10 5.92 13.77 -4.96
C LEU A 10 4.73 13.33 -5.82
N ILE A 11 3.62 12.95 -5.19
CA ILE A 11 2.42 12.52 -5.92
C ILE A 11 1.83 13.68 -6.71
N LEU A 12 1.83 14.89 -6.15
CA LEU A 12 1.40 16.10 -6.86
C LEU A 12 2.31 16.45 -8.05
N LEU A 13 3.57 15.98 -8.03
CA LEU A 13 4.51 16.06 -9.15
C LEU A 13 4.41 14.87 -10.13
N GLY A 14 3.41 14.00 -9.97
CA GLY A 14 3.11 12.88 -10.86
C GLY A 14 3.73 11.54 -10.45
N TYR A 15 4.31 11.44 -9.25
CA TYR A 15 4.74 10.14 -8.72
C TYR A 15 3.52 9.25 -8.49
N ASN A 16 3.54 8.03 -9.04
CA ASN A 16 2.49 7.00 -8.93
C ASN A 16 1.13 7.34 -9.57
N TYR A 17 0.71 8.62 -9.58
CA TYR A 17 -0.56 9.09 -10.15
C TYR A 17 -0.33 10.26 -11.10
N PRO A 18 0.35 10.05 -12.24
CA PRO A 18 0.63 11.12 -13.20
C PRO A 18 -0.63 11.72 -13.84
N HIS A 19 -1.70 10.95 -14.03
CA HIS A 19 -2.95 11.44 -14.61
C HIS A 19 -3.91 11.97 -13.53
N HIS A 20 -3.74 11.53 -12.28
CA HIS A 20 -4.67 11.79 -11.18
C HIS A 20 -3.99 12.32 -9.89
N PRO A 21 -3.18 13.40 -9.94
CA PRO A 21 -2.30 13.78 -8.82
C PRO A 21 -3.05 14.15 -7.54
N VAL A 22 -4.16 14.90 -7.63
CA VAL A 22 -4.91 15.36 -6.44
C VAL A 22 -5.59 14.21 -5.72
N ILE A 23 -6.36 13.39 -6.45
CA ILE A 23 -7.03 12.22 -5.87
C ILE A 23 -6.01 11.12 -5.51
N GLY A 24 -4.88 11.08 -6.21
CA GLY A 24 -3.75 10.20 -5.93
C GLY A 24 -3.21 10.38 -4.52
N VAL A 25 -3.14 11.60 -3.99
CA VAL A 25 -2.71 11.83 -2.59
C VAL A 25 -3.65 11.13 -1.61
N PHE A 26 -4.96 11.23 -1.84
CA PHE A 26 -5.96 10.57 -1.00
C PHE A 26 -5.86 9.04 -1.12
N LEU A 27 -5.83 8.51 -2.34
CA LEU A 27 -5.75 7.07 -2.59
C LEU A 27 -4.47 6.46 -2.02
N PHE A 28 -3.32 7.12 -2.23
CA PHE A 28 -2.06 6.66 -1.66
C PHE A 28 -2.07 6.71 -0.14
N THR A 29 -2.75 7.69 0.45
CA THR A 29 -2.90 7.76 1.92
C THR A 29 -3.73 6.60 2.46
N VAL A 30 -4.83 6.25 1.78
CA VAL A 30 -5.64 5.06 2.11
C VAL A 30 -4.81 3.79 1.97
N PHE A 31 -4.08 3.64 0.86
CA PHE A 31 -3.14 2.54 0.65
C PHE A 31 -2.12 2.43 1.79
N CYS A 32 -1.44 3.51 2.16
CA CYS A 32 -0.46 3.51 3.25
C CYS A 32 -1.06 3.11 4.59
N VAL A 33 -2.34 3.42 4.86
CA VAL A 33 -3.02 2.95 6.08
C VAL A 33 -3.24 1.44 6.02
N LEU A 34 -3.81 0.93 4.93
CA LEU A 34 -4.11 -0.49 4.79
C LEU A 34 -2.84 -1.34 4.75
N PHE A 35 -1.86 -0.93 3.96
CA PHE A 35 -0.57 -1.60 3.87
C PHE A 35 0.20 -1.49 5.19
N GLY A 36 0.10 -0.36 5.89
CA GLY A 36 0.65 -0.20 7.24
C GLY A 36 0.09 -1.19 8.26
N ILE A 37 -1.20 -1.53 8.19
CA ILE A 37 -1.82 -2.58 9.03
C ILE A 37 -1.18 -3.95 8.73
N PHE A 38 -1.02 -4.27 7.44
CA PHE A 38 -0.37 -5.51 7.02
C PHE A 38 1.09 -5.61 7.48
N LEU A 39 1.88 -4.53 7.31
CA LEU A 39 3.25 -4.47 7.79
C LEU A 39 3.34 -4.57 9.33
N SER A 40 2.41 -3.93 10.04
CA SER A 40 2.33 -4.00 11.51
C SER A 40 2.08 -5.42 12.00
N TRP A 41 1.29 -6.22 11.25
CA TRP A 41 1.07 -7.63 11.58
C TRP A 41 2.38 -8.43 11.60
N PHE A 42 3.23 -8.27 10.58
CA PHE A 42 4.55 -8.91 10.55
C PHE A 42 5.39 -8.50 11.76
N ARG A 43 5.41 -7.21 12.10
CA ARG A 43 6.17 -6.71 13.25
C ARG A 43 5.67 -7.28 14.57
N ILE A 44 4.35 -7.36 14.77
CA ILE A 44 3.74 -7.86 16.01
C ILE A 44 3.98 -9.38 16.15
N ARG A 45 3.79 -10.15 15.07
CA ARG A 45 3.88 -11.62 15.12
C ARG A 45 5.30 -12.15 15.19
N SER A 46 6.25 -11.48 14.55
CA SER A 46 7.65 -11.93 14.55
C SER A 46 8.50 -11.35 15.67
N ASP A 47 7.96 -10.35 16.38
CA ASP A 47 8.70 -9.43 17.25
C ASP A 47 9.99 -8.85 16.62
N SER A 48 10.04 -8.79 15.29
CA SER A 48 11.22 -8.41 14.52
C SER A 48 10.88 -7.38 13.45
N ILE A 49 11.85 -6.54 13.11
CA ILE A 49 11.72 -5.55 12.05
C ILE A 49 11.99 -6.15 10.65
N PHE A 50 12.74 -7.26 10.58
CA PHE A 50 13.20 -7.81 9.31
C PHE A 50 12.05 -8.31 8.41
N PRO A 51 11.04 -9.04 8.92
CA PRO A 51 9.94 -9.50 8.06
C PRO A 51 9.13 -8.33 7.48
N CYS A 52 8.88 -7.30 8.30
CA CYS A 52 8.20 -6.08 7.87
C CYS A 52 9.03 -5.32 6.81
N ALA A 53 10.34 -5.16 7.05
CA ALA A 53 11.24 -4.47 6.11
C ALA A 53 11.33 -5.21 4.77
N LEU A 54 11.46 -6.55 4.81
CA LEU A 54 11.49 -7.38 3.60
C LEU A 54 10.17 -7.29 2.82
N ALA A 55 9.01 -7.37 3.50
CA ALA A 55 7.71 -7.24 2.86
C ALA A 55 7.53 -5.88 2.18
N HIS A 56 7.98 -4.79 2.84
CA HIS A 56 7.95 -3.45 2.26
C HIS A 56 8.91 -3.34 1.06
N GLY A 57 10.15 -3.83 1.18
CA GLY A 57 11.11 -3.82 0.08
C GLY A 57 10.63 -4.63 -1.13
N ALA A 58 10.05 -5.81 -0.90
CA ALA A 58 9.46 -6.65 -1.93
C ALA A 58 8.30 -5.95 -2.65
N PHE A 59 7.43 -5.26 -1.90
CA PHE A 59 6.36 -4.44 -2.50
C PHE A 59 6.94 -3.36 -3.42
N ASN A 60 7.97 -2.63 -2.99
CA ASN A 60 8.57 -1.57 -3.80
C ASN A 60 9.23 -2.11 -5.09
N ALA A 61 9.87 -3.28 -5.01
CA ALA A 61 10.44 -3.95 -6.19
C ALA A 61 9.37 -4.39 -7.19
N TYR A 62 8.21 -4.85 -6.68
CA TYR A 62 7.07 -5.26 -7.49
C TYR A 62 6.23 -4.09 -8.01
N ALA A 63 6.14 -2.98 -7.29
CA ALA A 63 5.15 -1.93 -7.54
C ALA A 63 5.23 -1.33 -8.95
N GLY A 64 6.45 -1.19 -9.49
CA GLY A 64 6.68 -0.68 -10.84
C GLY A 64 6.30 -1.65 -11.98
N PHE A 65 6.13 -2.95 -11.70
CA PHE A 65 5.80 -3.93 -12.73
C PHE A 65 4.41 -3.74 -13.32
N GLY A 66 3.46 -3.17 -12.57
CA GLY A 66 2.11 -2.90 -13.08
C GLY A 66 2.11 -2.03 -14.34
N LEU A 67 3.01 -1.03 -14.38
CA LEU A 67 3.19 -0.13 -15.52
C LEU A 67 3.83 -0.82 -16.74
N LEU A 68 4.52 -1.95 -16.55
CA LEU A 68 5.14 -2.72 -17.63
C LEU A 68 4.15 -3.67 -18.31
N ILE A 69 3.13 -4.14 -17.58
CA ILE A 69 2.19 -5.18 -18.04
C ILE A 69 0.98 -4.56 -18.74
N ALA A 70 0.48 -3.44 -18.23
CA ALA A 70 -0.67 -2.74 -18.80
C ALA A 70 -0.47 -1.22 -18.67
N PRO A 71 -0.02 -0.53 -19.73
CA PRO A 71 0.04 0.93 -19.76
C PRO A 71 -1.37 1.50 -19.91
N ALA A 72 -2.16 1.38 -18.85
CA ALA A 72 -3.48 1.97 -18.70
C ALA A 72 -3.53 2.70 -17.35
N ASP A 73 -4.62 3.44 -17.14
CA ASP A 73 -4.85 4.31 -15.99
C ASP A 73 -4.41 3.66 -14.67
N GLU A 74 -3.52 4.34 -13.94
CA GLU A 74 -2.94 3.90 -12.67
C GLU A 74 -4.00 3.54 -11.61
N LEU A 75 -5.21 4.09 -11.73
CA LEU A 75 -6.31 3.76 -10.83
C LEU A 75 -6.72 2.29 -10.95
N PHE A 76 -6.36 1.59 -12.03
CA PHE A 76 -6.77 0.21 -12.28
C PHE A 76 -5.61 -0.78 -12.51
N THR A 77 -4.42 -0.31 -12.84
CA THR A 77 -3.32 -1.16 -13.33
C THR A 77 -2.19 -1.39 -12.34
N VAL A 78 -1.92 -0.41 -11.47
CA VAL A 78 -0.82 -0.50 -10.51
C VAL A 78 -1.29 -1.05 -9.16
N PRO A 79 -0.41 -1.66 -8.35
CA PRO A 79 -0.78 -2.27 -7.07
C PRO A 79 -1.14 -1.26 -5.96
N ILE A 80 -1.34 -0.01 -6.33
CA ILE A 80 -1.86 1.09 -5.50
C ILE A 80 -3.19 1.67 -6.06
N GLY A 81 -3.73 1.07 -7.12
CA GLY A 81 -5.04 1.37 -7.70
C GLY A 81 -6.18 0.65 -6.97
N PHE A 82 -7.42 0.88 -7.42
CA PHE A 82 -8.64 0.35 -6.81
C PHE A 82 -8.67 -1.18 -6.65
N PRO A 83 -8.28 -2.00 -7.66
CA PRO A 83 -8.34 -3.46 -7.52
C PRO A 83 -7.44 -3.96 -6.38
N ALA A 84 -6.22 -3.42 -6.29
CA ALA A 84 -5.30 -3.76 -5.22
C ALA A 84 -5.80 -3.24 -3.86
N MET A 85 -6.40 -2.04 -3.82
CA MET A 85 -6.98 -1.48 -2.61
C MET A 85 -8.04 -2.40 -2.00
N LEU A 86 -8.90 -3.00 -2.83
CA LEU A 86 -9.89 -3.97 -2.37
C LEU A 86 -9.22 -5.19 -1.73
N ALA A 87 -8.16 -5.72 -2.33
CA ALA A 87 -7.38 -6.81 -1.76
C ALA A 87 -6.76 -6.41 -0.41
N TYR A 88 -6.24 -5.19 -0.29
CA TYR A 88 -5.70 -4.68 0.97
C TYR A 88 -6.75 -4.47 2.07
N VAL A 89 -7.98 -4.10 1.72
CA VAL A 89 -9.09 -4.07 2.69
C VAL A 89 -9.36 -5.47 3.24
N VAL A 90 -9.40 -6.48 2.37
CA VAL A 90 -9.57 -7.88 2.80
C VAL A 90 -8.41 -8.32 3.69
N ILE A 91 -7.16 -8.05 3.29
CA ILE A 91 -5.97 -8.39 4.09
C ILE A 91 -6.02 -7.67 5.45
N ALA A 92 -6.34 -6.39 5.50
CA ALA A 92 -6.44 -5.63 6.75
C ALA A 92 -7.53 -6.20 7.67
N ALA A 93 -8.68 -6.60 7.12
CA ALA A 93 -9.73 -7.28 7.88
C ALA A 93 -9.23 -8.61 8.45
N LEU A 94 -8.56 -9.44 7.64
CA LEU A 94 -7.98 -10.71 8.09
C LEU A 94 -6.93 -10.51 9.18
N VAL A 95 -6.05 -9.52 9.05
CA VAL A 95 -5.08 -9.13 10.08
C VAL A 95 -5.78 -8.76 11.38
N CYS A 96 -6.80 -7.90 11.32
CA CYS A 96 -7.57 -7.49 12.49
C CYS A 96 -8.25 -8.68 13.18
N LEU A 97 -8.83 -9.61 12.43
CA LEU A 97 -9.43 -10.84 12.99
C LEU A 97 -8.37 -11.74 13.62
N ASN A 98 -7.24 -11.92 12.94
CA ASN A 98 -6.14 -12.76 13.39
C ASN A 98 -5.46 -12.24 14.67
N LEU A 99 -5.38 -10.93 14.85
CA LEU A 99 -4.89 -10.31 16.08
C LEU A 99 -5.91 -10.37 17.23
N ARG A 100 -7.21 -10.38 16.95
CA ARG A 100 -8.26 -10.52 17.97
C ARG A 100 -8.31 -11.93 18.58
N GLY A 101 -8.02 -12.96 17.80
CA GLY A 101 -7.97 -14.35 18.28
C GLY A 101 -6.73 -14.72 19.08
N CYS A 102 -5.80 -13.78 19.31
CA CYS A 102 -4.63 -13.96 20.18
C CYS A 102 -4.81 -13.40 21.60
N LYS A 103 -6.03 -12.97 21.95
CA LYS A 103 -6.43 -12.78 23.35
C LYS A 103 -7.00 -14.08 23.89
#